data_AF-A0A0F9RNX8-F1
#
_entry.id   AF-A0A0F9RNX8-F1
#
_cell.length_a   1.000
_cell.length_b   1.000
_cell.length_c   1.000
_cell.angle_alpha   90.00
_cell.angle_beta   90.00
_cell.angle_gamma   90.00
#
_symmetry.space_group_name_H-M   'P 1'
#
loop_
_entity.id
_entity.type
_entity.pdbx_description
1 polymer ?
#
loop_
_entity_poly.entity_id
_entity_poly.type
_entity_poly.pdbx_seq_one_letter_code
_entity_poly.pdbx_strand_id
1 'polypeptide(L)' 'MNLPLEYTFEGLVKRAMRNARSRLAGDSPRWVAVRDTFATGSTVAIELCEFYGLDPHETVSGVHCISCEP' A
#
# COMPACT_ATOMS: atom_id res chain seq x y z
N MET A 1 -18.88 -25.24 -3.08
CA MET A 1 -19.48 -24.22 -3.97
C MET A 1 -18.40 -23.22 -4.34
N ASN A 2 -17.94 -23.21 -5.59
CA ASN A 2 -17.08 -22.17 -6.13
C ASN A 2 -17.99 -21.09 -6.73
N LEU A 3 -18.26 -20.01 -5.99
CA LEU A 3 -18.82 -18.81 -6.59
C LEU A 3 -17.74 -18.16 -7.47
N PRO A 4 -18.05 -17.71 -8.69
CA PRO A 4 -17.11 -16.94 -9.49
C PRO A 4 -16.76 -15.67 -8.70
N LEU A 5 -15.48 -15.48 -8.39
CA LEU A 5 -14.98 -14.22 -7.85
C LEU A 5 -15.21 -13.15 -8.91
N GLU A 6 -16.28 -12.36 -8.78
CA GLU A 6 -16.45 -11.14 -9.55
C GLU A 6 -15.36 -10.15 -9.11
N TYR A 7 -14.25 -10.14 -9.84
CA TYR A 7 -13.21 -9.15 -9.69
C TYR A 7 -13.66 -7.86 -10.37
N THR A 8 -14.37 -7.01 -9.63
CA THR A 8 -14.62 -5.64 -10.07
C THR A 8 -13.29 -4.87 -10.10
N PHE A 9 -13.17 -3.92 -11.03
CA PHE A 9 -12.00 -3.05 -11.11
C PHE A 9 -11.72 -2.37 -9.76
N GLU A 10 -12.76 -1.83 -9.11
CA GLU A 10 -12.66 -1.20 -7.79
C GLU A 10 -12.17 -2.20 -6.71
N GLY A 11 -12.68 -3.43 -6.73
CA GLY A 11 -12.26 -4.48 -5.79
C GLY A 11 -10.78 -4.86 -5.96
N LEU A 12 -10.28 -4.88 -7.19
CA LEU A 12 -8.86 -5.10 -7.49
C LEU A 12 -7.99 -3.95 -6.98
N VAL A 13 -8.39 -2.69 -7.22
CA VAL A 13 -7.63 -1.52 -6.75
C VAL A 13 -7.64 -1.47 -5.23
N LYS A 14 -8.79 -1.66 -4.58
CA LYS A 14 -8.88 -1.73 -3.11
C LYS A 14 -7.97 -2.80 -2.52
N ARG A 15 -7.85 -3.96 -3.20
CA ARG A 15 -6.94 -5.02 -2.79
C ARG A 15 -5.48 -4.63 -3.00
N ALA A 16 -5.13 -3.97 -4.11
CA ALA A 16 -3.79 -3.42 -4.34
C ALA A 16 -3.42 -2.39 -3.26
N MET A 17 -4.31 -1.45 -2.95
CA MET A 17 -4.13 -0.44 -1.90
C MET A 17 -3.82 -1.04 -0.53
N ARG A 18 -4.57 -2.10 -0.14
CA ARG A 18 -4.34 -2.81 1.14
C ARG A 18 -3.01 -3.56 1.20
N ASN A 19 -2.47 -3.96 0.05
CA ASN A 19 -1.25 -4.75 -0.06
C ASN A 19 -0.04 -3.92 -0.52
N ALA A 20 -0.18 -2.60 -0.65
CA ALA A 20 0.93 -1.71 -0.96
C ALA A 20 2.01 -1.87 0.13
N ARG A 21 3.25 -2.09 -0.31
CA ARG A 21 4.43 -2.22 0.56
C ARG A 21 5.46 -1.19 0.15
N SER A 22 6.08 -0.57 1.15
CA SER A 22 7.20 0.33 0.90
C SER A 22 8.36 -0.47 0.35
N ARG A 23 9.00 0.05 -0.71
CA ARG A 23 10.23 -0.52 -1.26
C ARG A 23 11.48 0.06 -0.59
N LEU A 24 11.30 1.06 0.27
CA LEU A 24 12.37 1.68 1.03
C LEU A 24 12.72 0.80 2.22
N ALA A 25 13.98 0.92 2.68
CA ALA A 25 14.42 0.27 3.89
C ALA A 25 13.82 0.98 5.11
N GLY A 26 13.37 0.19 6.09
CA GLY A 26 12.81 0.69 7.35
C GLY A 26 11.33 1.07 7.28
N ASP A 27 10.79 1.39 8.45
CA ASP A 27 9.39 1.75 8.62
C ASP A 27 9.07 3.10 7.97
N SER A 28 7.89 3.20 7.38
CA SER A 28 7.43 4.43 6.73
C SER A 28 5.91 4.57 6.84
N PRO A 29 5.35 5.78 6.68
CA PRO A 29 3.91 5.95 6.57
C PRO A 29 3.35 5.20 5.36
N ARG A 30 2.14 4.64 5.49
CA ARG A 30 1.43 3.92 4.42
C ARG A 30 1.38 4.69 3.10
N TRP A 31 1.22 6.02 3.13
CA TRP A 31 1.17 6.83 1.90
C TRP A 31 2.45 6.68 1.06
N VAL A 32 3.62 6.40 1.66
CA VAL A 32 4.88 6.20 0.94
C VAL A 32 4.79 4.92 0.08
N ALA A 33 4.26 3.84 0.64
CA ALA A 33 4.04 2.60 -0.08
C ALA A 33 3.07 2.79 -1.25
N VAL A 34 1.97 3.52 -1.03
CA VAL A 34 0.97 3.83 -2.07
C VAL A 34 1.57 4.68 -3.18
N ARG A 35 2.32 5.73 -2.82
CA ARG A 35 3.05 6.59 -3.77
C ARG A 35 3.91 5.76 -4.70
N ASP A 36 4.70 4.85 -4.15
CA ASP A 36 5.64 4.04 -4.92
C ASP A 36 4.92 2.97 -5.76
N THR A 37 3.81 2.40 -5.27
CA THR A 37 2.99 1.44 -6.01
C THR A 37 2.31 2.05 -7.24
N PHE A 38 1.76 3.27 -7.11
CA PHE A 38 0.97 3.91 -8.16
C PHE A 38 1.72 5.01 -8.93
N ALA A 39 2.98 5.27 -8.58
CA ALA A 39 3.82 6.31 -9.17
C ALA A 39 3.19 7.71 -9.14
N THR A 40 2.70 8.13 -7.97
CA THR A 40 2.01 9.41 -7.76
C THR A 40 2.81 10.37 -6.87
N GLY A 41 2.29 11.58 -6.64
CA GLY A 41 2.79 12.50 -5.61
C GLY A 41 2.26 12.16 -4.22
N SER A 42 2.87 12.74 -3.17
CA SER A 42 2.47 12.52 -1.77
C SER A 42 1.01 12.88 -1.50
N THR A 43 0.54 14.02 -2.00
CA THR A 43 -0.86 14.47 -1.83
C THR A 43 -1.85 13.44 -2.39
N VAL A 44 -1.61 12.99 -3.63
CA VAL A 44 -2.48 12.00 -4.29
C VAL A 44 -2.45 10.66 -3.54
N ALA A 45 -1.29 10.24 -3.04
CA ALA A 45 -1.18 9.01 -2.27
C ALA A 45 -1.94 9.05 -0.94
N ILE A 46 -1.95 10.21 -0.26
CA ILE A 46 -2.71 10.43 0.97
C ILE A 46 -4.21 10.35 0.68
N GLU A 47 -4.68 11.10 -0.32
CA GLU A 47 -6.11 11.10 -0.71
C GLU A 47 -6.57 9.71 -1.15
N LEU A 48 -5.73 8.94 -1.85
CA LEU A 48 -6.02 7.55 -2.21
C LEU A 48 -6.16 6.65 -0.98
N CYS A 49 -5.33 6.82 0.05
CA CYS A 49 -5.48 6.07 1.29
C CYS A 49 -6.85 6.35 1.92
N GLU A 50 -7.19 7.63 2.08
CA GLU A 50 -8.46 8.07 2.69
C GLU A 50 -9.67 7.60 1.87
N PHE A 51 -9.62 7.72 0.55
CA PHE A 51 -10.67 7.27 -0.36
C PHE A 51 -11.01 5.78 -0.19
N TYR A 52 -9.99 4.94 0.05
CA TYR A 52 -10.18 3.51 0.29
C TYR A 52 -10.34 3.13 1.78
N GLY A 53 -10.45 4.12 2.67
CA GLY A 53 -10.65 3.93 4.11
C GLY A 53 -9.41 3.38 4.82
N LEU A 54 -8.22 3.77 4.39
CA LEU A 54 -6.93 3.41 4.98
C LEU A 54 -6.31 4.65 5.63
N ASP A 55 -5.65 4.47 6.78
CA ASP A 55 -4.92 5.56 7.42
C ASP A 55 -3.59 5.82 6.69
N PRO A 56 -3.40 7.01 6.07
CA PRO A 56 -2.17 7.35 5.35
C PRO A 56 -0.93 7.43 6.26
N HIS A 57 -1.11 7.70 7.55
CA HIS A 57 -0.03 7.91 8.52
C HIS A 57 0.32 6.65 9.32
N GLU A 58 -0.46 5.58 9.17
CA GLU A 58 -0.15 4.28 9.75
C GLU A 58 1.27 3.86 9.35
N THR A 59 2.07 3.51 10.36
CA THR A 59 3.42 2.99 10.16
C THR A 59 3.35 1.60 9.53
N VAL A 60 3.94 1.44 8.36
CA VAL A 60 4.07 0.16 7.66
C VAL A 60 5.54 -0.22 7.51
N SER A 61 5.83 -1.49 7.75
CA SER A 61 7.19 -2.02 7.58
C SER A 61 7.61 -2.00 6.12
N GLY A 62 8.81 -1.49 5.88
CA GLY A 62 9.48 -1.52 4.59
C GLY A 62 10.26 -2.81 4.37
N VAL A 63 11.20 -2.74 3.44
CA VAL A 63 12.09 -3.88 3.16
C VAL A 63 13.13 -3.97 4.27
N HIS A 64 13.24 -5.13 4.90
CA HIS A 64 14.31 -5.44 5.85
C HIS A 64 15.42 -6.21 5.13
N CYS A 65 16.65 -5.72 5.24
CA CYS A 65 17.84 -6.42 4.77
C CYS A 65 18.26 -7.42 5.85
N ILE A 66 18.05 -8.72 5.59
CA ILE A 66 18.39 -9.81 6.53
C ILE A 66 19.89 -9.81 6.88
N SER A 67 20.76 -9.35 5.98
CA SER A 67 22.21 -9.27 6.22
C SER A 67 22.64 -7.99 6.96
N CYS A 68 21.76 -7.01 7.12
CA CYS A 68 22.07 -5.69 7.68
C CYS A 68 21.65 -5.54 9.15
N GLU A 69 20.90 -6.50 9.69
CA GLU A 69 20.50 -6.59 11.10
C GLU A 69 20.93 -7.97 11.64
N PRO A 70 22.09 -8.10 12.32
CA PRO A 70 22.53 -9.35 12.96
C PRO A 70 21.73 -9.71 14.22
#